data_AF-A0A4S8KLH2-F1
#
_entry.id   AF-A0A4S8KLH2-F1
#
_cell.length_a   1.000
_cell.length_b   1.000
_cell.length_c   1.000
_cell.angle_alpha   90.00
_cell.angle_beta   90.00
_cell.angle_gamma   90.00
#
_symmetry.space_group_name_H-M   'P 1'
#
loop_
_entity.id
_entity.type
_entity.pdbx_description
1 polymer ?
#
loop_
_entity_poly.entity_id
_entity_poly.type
_entity_poly.pdbx_seq_one_letter_code
_entity_poly.pdbx_strand_id
1 'polypeptide(L)'
;MCDLSGPQHCKIKYFSGVSAPYGFYGISTSTTVGNSYICFKLAPEEKVDWFAGQIQHVFQRDKKLQMAVKQSKLVSSNFSDPFMGFWKEGFKAKLVLLLFSSTLEVVDTDQIITHTTRWQLSRRHVVVLNLC
;
A
#
# COMPACT_ATOMS: atom_id res chain seq x y z
N MET A 1 -45.03 17.35 -6.98
CA MET A 1 -43.73 17.90 -6.56
C MET A 1 -42.75 16.75 -6.48
N CYS A 2 -42.02 16.49 -7.57
CA CYS A 2 -40.92 15.54 -7.59
C CYS A 2 -39.66 16.39 -7.63
N ASP A 3 -38.92 16.44 -6.54
CA ASP A 3 -37.71 17.25 -6.50
C ASP A 3 -36.57 16.52 -7.23
N LEU A 4 -35.96 17.24 -8.16
CA LEU A 4 -34.97 16.77 -9.12
C LEU A 4 -33.59 16.65 -8.43
N SER A 5 -33.35 15.57 -7.69
CA SER A 5 -31.99 15.22 -7.31
C SER A 5 -31.27 14.59 -8.52
N GLY A 6 -30.66 15.45 -9.34
CA GLY A 6 -29.73 15.04 -10.39
C GLY A 6 -28.57 14.19 -9.82
N PRO A 7 -27.80 13.51 -10.69
CA PRO A 7 -26.70 12.66 -10.23
C PRO A 7 -25.73 13.52 -9.42
N GLN A 8 -25.60 13.23 -8.12
CA GLN A 8 -24.56 13.84 -7.29
C GLN A 8 -23.22 13.49 -7.94
N HIS A 9 -22.62 14.45 -8.64
CA HIS A 9 -21.28 14.28 -9.17
C HIS A 9 -20.34 14.09 -8.00
N CYS A 10 -19.92 12.84 -7.79
CA CYS A 10 -18.91 12.47 -6.82
C CYS A 10 -17.60 13.20 -7.16
N LYS A 11 -17.34 14.33 -6.49
CA LYS A 11 -16.15 15.15 -6.74
C LYS A 11 -14.92 14.46 -6.15
N ILE A 12 -14.05 13.96 -7.01
CA ILE A 12 -12.77 13.37 -6.62
C ILE A 12 -11.73 14.49 -6.54
N LYS A 13 -10.99 14.55 -5.42
CA LYS A 13 -9.83 15.45 -5.26
C LYS A 13 -8.55 14.61 -5.25
N TYR A 14 -7.50 15.09 -5.90
CA TYR A 14 -6.21 14.40 -5.97
C TYR A 14 -5.14 15.13 -5.15
N PHE A 15 -4.22 14.35 -4.59
CA PHE A 15 -3.12 14.86 -3.76
C PHE A 15 -1.80 14.23 -4.23
N SER A 16 -0.71 15.01 -4.16
CA SER A 16 0.65 14.49 -4.34
C SER A 16 1.17 13.78 -3.08
N GLY A 17 0.64 14.16 -1.92
CA GLY A 17 0.91 13.52 -0.64
C GLY A 17 -0.02 14.01 0.47
N VAL A 18 0.00 13.29 1.59
CA VAL A 18 -0.84 13.50 2.78
C VAL A 18 -0.07 13.12 4.04
N SER A 19 -0.43 13.68 5.18
CA SER A 19 0.19 13.31 6.46
C SER A 19 -0.06 11.84 6.81
N ALA A 20 0.94 11.21 7.41
CA ALA A 20 0.90 9.85 7.95
C ALA A 20 1.25 9.89 9.45
N PRO A 21 0.93 8.84 10.24
CA PRO A 21 1.31 8.79 11.65
C PRO A 21 2.81 9.03 11.90
N TYR A 22 3.68 8.57 10.98
CA TYR A 22 5.12 8.69 11.06
C TYR A 22 5.73 9.31 9.78
N GLY A 23 5.21 10.47 9.37
CA GLY A 23 5.72 11.24 8.24
C GLY A 23 4.62 11.61 7.25
N PHE A 24 4.79 11.26 5.98
CA PHE A 24 3.85 11.60 4.91
C PHE A 24 3.72 10.45 3.94
N TYR A 25 2.52 10.11 3.49
CA TYR A 25 2.34 9.27 2.31
C TYR A 25 2.43 10.13 1.06
N GLY A 26 3.10 9.63 0.02
CA GLY A 26 3.27 10.35 -1.24
C GLY A 26 3.10 9.43 -2.45
N ILE A 27 2.79 10.02 -3.61
CA ILE A 27 2.81 9.28 -4.87
C ILE A 27 4.26 9.07 -5.35
N SER A 28 4.49 8.03 -6.14
CA SER A 28 5.82 7.64 -6.64
C SER A 28 6.53 8.72 -7.47
N THR A 29 5.78 9.63 -8.10
CA THR A 29 6.31 10.76 -8.87
C THR A 29 6.52 12.02 -8.06
N SER A 30 6.17 12.03 -6.77
CA SER A 30 6.44 13.17 -5.90
C SER A 30 7.94 13.26 -5.59
N THR A 31 8.43 14.48 -5.39
CA THR A 31 9.83 14.73 -4.97
C THR A 31 10.17 14.09 -3.61
N THR A 32 9.15 13.75 -2.82
CA THR A 32 9.21 12.86 -1.65
C THR A 32 9.34 11.39 -2.06
N VAL A 33 10.45 11.03 -2.69
CA VAL A 33 10.73 9.71 -3.29
C VAL A 33 10.73 8.54 -2.28
N GLY A 34 10.76 8.80 -0.98
CA GLY A 34 10.90 7.77 0.06
C GLY A 34 9.61 7.14 0.59
N ASN A 35 8.46 7.83 0.54
CA ASN A 35 7.32 7.45 1.38
C ASN A 35 6.11 6.89 0.64
N SER A 36 6.32 6.42 -0.60
CA SER A 36 5.26 5.78 -1.40
C SER A 36 5.04 4.31 -1.06
N TYR A 37 5.92 3.68 -0.29
CA TYR A 37 5.84 2.25 0.01
C TYR A 37 5.19 1.98 1.36
N ILE A 38 4.23 1.05 1.39
CA ILE A 38 3.39 0.80 2.57
C ILE A 38 3.13 -0.69 2.81
N CYS A 39 2.83 -1.01 4.07
CA CYS A 39 2.12 -2.21 4.49
C CYS A 39 0.62 -1.91 4.57
N PHE A 40 -0.24 -2.77 4.02
CA PHE A 40 -1.69 -2.59 4.10
C PHE A 40 -2.43 -3.94 4.15
N LYS A 41 -3.72 -3.91 4.50
CA LYS A 41 -4.64 -5.05 4.42
C LYS A 41 -5.73 -4.77 3.39
N LEU A 42 -6.17 -5.79 2.64
CA LEU A 42 -7.26 -5.64 1.67
C LEU A 42 -8.63 -5.80 2.32
N ALA A 43 -8.74 -6.72 3.28
CA ALA A 43 -9.95 -6.94 4.05
C ALA A 43 -9.59 -7.23 5.52
N PRO A 44 -10.33 -6.69 6.51
CA PRO A 44 -10.13 -7.00 7.92
C PRO A 44 -10.26 -8.50 8.24
N GLU A 45 -11.13 -9.20 7.51
CA GLU A 45 -11.43 -10.63 7.65
C GLU A 45 -10.42 -11.58 6.97
N GLU A 46 -9.54 -11.08 6.11
CA GLU A 46 -8.52 -11.93 5.49
C GLU A 46 -7.47 -12.37 6.53
N LYS A 47 -7.20 -13.67 6.59
CA LYS A 47 -6.13 -14.26 7.43
C LYS A 47 -4.72 -13.92 6.94
N VAL A 48 -4.57 -13.10 5.90
CA VAL A 48 -3.27 -12.65 5.39
C VAL A 48 -2.79 -11.48 6.25
N ASP A 49 -1.58 -11.60 6.83
CA ASP A 49 -1.11 -10.62 7.80
C ASP A 49 -1.00 -9.19 7.26
N TRP A 50 -0.43 -9.03 6.05
CA TRP A 50 -0.30 -7.74 5.37
C TRP A 50 0.27 -7.90 3.95
N PHE A 51 0.03 -6.90 3.10
CA PHE A 51 0.60 -6.79 1.77
C PHE A 51 1.56 -5.61 1.68
N ALA A 52 2.64 -5.78 0.91
CA ALA A 52 3.54 -4.69 0.55
C ALA A 52 3.03 -4.03 -0.73
N GLY A 53 3.09 -2.70 -0.84
CA GLY A 53 2.74 -2.03 -2.08
C GLY A 53 3.34 -0.64 -2.21
N GLN A 54 3.11 -0.05 -3.38
CA GLN A 54 3.50 1.31 -3.69
C GLN A 54 2.27 2.13 -4.08
N ILE A 55 2.06 3.24 -3.38
CA ILE A 55 1.05 4.25 -3.68
C ILE A 55 1.34 4.84 -5.05
N GLN A 56 0.36 4.73 -5.95
CA GLN A 56 0.37 5.35 -7.26
C GLN A 56 -0.44 6.64 -7.25
N HIS A 57 -1.55 6.67 -6.52
CA HIS A 57 -2.43 7.83 -6.42
C HIS A 57 -2.96 7.99 -4.99
N VAL A 58 -3.08 9.25 -4.56
CA VAL A 58 -3.79 9.62 -3.34
C VAL A 58 -4.97 10.49 -3.74
N PHE A 59 -6.17 10.13 -3.31
CA PHE A 59 -7.38 10.85 -3.69
C PHE A 59 -8.45 10.80 -2.61
N GLN A 60 -9.31 11.80 -2.60
CA GLN A 60 -10.46 11.86 -1.70
C GLN A 60 -11.75 11.71 -2.52
N ARG A 61 -12.58 10.77 -2.11
CA ARG A 61 -13.89 10.46 -2.68
C ARG A 61 -14.91 10.38 -1.54
N ASP A 62 -16.05 11.04 -1.67
CA ASP A 62 -17.12 11.02 -0.64
C ASP A 62 -16.62 11.36 0.77
N LYS A 63 -15.73 12.36 0.83
CA LYS A 63 -14.99 12.82 2.03
C LYS A 63 -14.01 11.81 2.64
N LYS A 64 -13.92 10.57 2.13
CA LYS A 64 -12.93 9.57 2.55
C LYS A 64 -11.64 9.70 1.75
N LEU A 65 -10.52 9.67 2.46
CA LEU A 65 -9.19 9.64 1.85
C LEU A 65 -8.83 8.20 1.51
N GLN A 66 -8.44 7.97 0.27
CA GLN A 66 -8.13 6.64 -0.27
C GLN A 66 -6.84 6.70 -1.09
N MET A 67 -6.24 5.53 -1.29
CA MET A 67 -5.02 5.38 -2.09
C MET A 67 -5.20 4.27 -3.10
N ALA A 68 -4.76 4.51 -4.34
CA ALA A 68 -4.60 3.45 -5.32
C ALA A 68 -3.17 2.92 -5.24
N VAL A 69 -3.03 1.62 -4.99
CA VAL A 69 -1.77 0.98 -4.63
C VAL A 69 -1.49 -0.14 -5.62
N LYS A 70 -0.24 -0.20 -6.10
CA LYS A 70 0.28 -1.38 -6.79
C LYS A 70 0.88 -2.32 -5.76
N GLN A 71 0.30 -3.51 -5.62
CA GLN A 71 0.79 -4.53 -4.71
C GLN A 71 2.11 -5.13 -5.21
N SER A 72 3.06 -5.41 -4.32
CA SER A 72 4.24 -6.20 -4.65
C SER A 72 3.82 -7.64 -4.96
N LYS A 73 4.36 -8.25 -6.03
CA LYS A 73 4.08 -9.66 -6.30
C LYS A 73 4.80 -10.54 -5.30
N LEU A 74 4.08 -11.52 -4.74
CA LEU A 74 4.66 -12.53 -3.86
C LEU A 74 5.61 -13.43 -4.66
N VAL A 75 6.66 -13.92 -3.99
CA VAL A 75 7.43 -15.05 -4.51
C VAL A 75 6.50 -16.27 -4.51
N SER A 76 6.62 -17.13 -5.53
CA SER A 76 5.73 -18.30 -5.74
C SER A 76 5.39 -19.05 -4.45
N SER A 77 4.18 -19.60 -4.36
CA SER A 77 3.66 -20.34 -3.20
C SER A 77 4.52 -21.52 -2.74
N ASN A 78 5.41 -22.04 -3.60
CA ASN A 78 6.31 -23.14 -3.26
C ASN A 78 7.56 -22.67 -2.50
N PHE A 79 7.72 -21.37 -2.27
CA PHE A 79 8.86 -20.78 -1.60
C PHE A 79 8.44 -20.29 -0.21
N SER A 80 9.03 -20.88 0.83
CA SER A 80 8.88 -20.37 2.20
C SER A 80 9.64 -19.05 2.33
N ASP A 81 8.97 -18.02 2.83
CA ASP A 81 9.61 -16.72 3.06
C ASP A 81 10.72 -16.88 4.13
N PRO A 82 11.99 -16.57 3.80
CA PRO A 82 13.11 -16.78 4.70
C PRO A 82 13.05 -15.89 5.95
N PHE A 83 12.25 -14.82 5.92
CA PHE A 83 12.13 -13.88 7.03
C PHE A 83 11.02 -14.25 8.01
N MET A 84 10.15 -15.18 7.65
CA MET A 84 8.96 -15.53 8.44
C MET A 84 9.32 -16.03 9.85
N GLY A 85 10.49 -16.66 9.99
CA GLY A 85 11.01 -17.10 11.28
C GLY A 85 11.32 -15.97 12.26
N PHE A 86 11.59 -14.75 11.78
CA PHE A 86 12.00 -13.60 12.59
C PHE A 86 10.83 -12.67 12.99
N TRP A 87 9.61 -13.02 12.61
CA TRP A 87 8.45 -12.17 12.87
C TRP A 87 8.04 -12.16 14.33
N LYS A 88 8.32 -13.24 15.07
CA LYS A 88 8.02 -13.34 16.51
C LYS A 88 8.88 -12.37 17.33
N GLU A 89 10.03 -12.02 16.80
CA GLU A 89 11.02 -11.10 17.33
C GLU A 89 10.75 -9.64 16.89
N GLY A 90 9.64 -9.40 16.17
CA GLY A 90 9.24 -8.08 15.70
C GLY A 90 9.83 -7.68 14.34
N PHE A 91 10.73 -8.48 13.77
CA PHE A 91 11.32 -8.19 12.45
C PHE A 91 10.39 -8.68 11.32
N LYS A 92 9.35 -7.91 11.05
CA LYS A 92 8.34 -8.24 10.03
C LYS A 92 8.83 -7.88 8.63
N ALA A 93 9.66 -8.74 8.06
CA ALA A 93 10.13 -8.63 6.68
C ALA A 93 9.50 -9.69 5.76
N LYS A 94 9.44 -9.39 4.46
CA LYS A 94 8.98 -10.31 3.41
C LYS A 94 9.90 -10.30 2.20
N LEU A 95 10.08 -11.45 1.57
CA LEU A 95 10.65 -11.55 0.24
C LEU A 95 9.54 -11.42 -0.81
N VAL A 96 9.69 -10.43 -1.70
CA VAL A 96 8.76 -10.17 -2.81
C VAL A 96 9.53 -10.09 -4.13
N LEU A 97 8.81 -10.17 -5.24
CA LEU A 97 9.40 -9.90 -6.54
C LEU A 97 9.65 -8.40 -6.72
N LEU A 98 10.63 -8.09 -7.58
CA LEU A 98 10.96 -6.72 -7.98
C LEU A 98 9.76 -6.02 -8.64
N LEU A 99 8.96 -6.78 -9.40
CA LEU A 99 7.80 -6.28 -10.13
C LEU A 99 6.56 -6.19 -9.24
N PHE A 100 5.75 -5.18 -9.51
CA PHE A 100 4.43 -5.02 -8.91
C PHE A 100 3.34 -5.74 -9.72
N SER A 101 2.16 -5.92 -9.11
CA SER A 101 0.93 -6.28 -9.81
C SER A 101 0.61 -5.26 -10.90
N SER A 102 -0.03 -5.72 -11.97
CA SER A 102 -0.58 -4.85 -13.02
C SER A 102 -1.89 -4.18 -12.60
N THR A 103 -2.53 -4.68 -11.54
CA THR A 103 -3.77 -4.13 -10.98
C THR A 103 -3.49 -3.03 -9.95
N LEU A 104 -4.45 -2.13 -9.80
CA LEU A 104 -4.50 -1.16 -8.71
C LEU A 104 -5.53 -1.63 -7.70
N GLU A 105 -5.11 -1.70 -6.46
CA GLU A 105 -5.98 -1.91 -5.31
C GLU A 105 -6.32 -0.55 -4.70
N VAL A 106 -7.60 -0.29 -4.43
CA VAL A 106 -8.02 0.90 -3.69
C VAL A 106 -8.09 0.55 -2.22
N VAL A 107 -7.31 1.28 -1.41
CA VAL A 107 -7.26 1.07 0.04
C VAL A 107 -7.70 2.33 0.77
N ASP A 108 -8.48 2.15 1.82
CA ASP A 108 -8.80 3.20 2.78
C ASP A 108 -7.58 3.43 3.70
N THR A 109 -7.45 4.63 4.25
CA THR A 109 -6.29 4.99 5.09
C THR A 109 -6.17 4.15 6.36
N ASP A 110 -7.29 3.67 6.91
CA ASP A 110 -7.33 2.79 8.09
C ASP A 110 -6.85 1.36 7.80
N GLN A 111 -6.79 0.98 6.53
CA GLN A 111 -6.24 -0.30 6.08
C GLN A 111 -4.72 -0.25 5.94
N ILE A 112 -4.11 0.94 5.99
CA ILE A 112 -2.66 1.12 5.95
C ILE A 112 -2.10 0.92 7.35
N ILE A 113 -1.16 -0.03 7.48
CA ILE A 113 -0.53 -0.37 8.75
C ILE A 113 0.61 0.59 9.05
N THR A 114 1.53 0.75 8.11
CA THR A 114 2.74 1.58 8.26
C THR A 114 3.45 1.79 6.92
N HIS A 115 4.52 2.57 6.94
CA HIS A 115 5.50 2.63 5.85
C HIS A 115 6.34 1.35 5.76
N THR A 116 6.95 1.15 4.60
CA THR A 116 7.94 0.08 4.40
C THR A 116 9.23 0.62 3.82
N THR A 117 10.35 -0.02 4.17
CA THR A 117 11.56 0.07 3.35
C THR A 117 11.59 -1.09 2.37
N ARG A 118 12.21 -0.84 1.21
CA ARG A 118 12.31 -1.79 0.10
C ARG A 118 13.78 -1.92 -0.30
N TRP A 119 14.37 -3.09 -0.13
CA TRP A 119 15.78 -3.36 -0.45
C TRP A 119 15.92 -4.41 -1.55
N GLN A 120 16.48 -4.03 -2.69
CA GLN A 120 16.68 -4.94 -3.81
C GLN A 120 17.88 -5.86 -3.54
N LEU A 121 17.63 -7.18 -3.49
CA LEU A 121 18.69 -8.17 -3.29
C LEU A 121 19.25 -8.71 -4.62
N SER A 122 18.41 -8.76 -5.66
CA SER A 122 18.80 -9.29 -6.97
C SER A 122 17.98 -8.64 -8.08
N ARG A 123 18.18 -9.07 -9.34
CA ARG A 123 17.37 -8.62 -10.48
C ARG A 123 15.90 -9.01 -10.41
N ARG A 124 15.53 -9.93 -9.51
CA ARG A 124 14.16 -10.46 -9.39
C ARG A 124 13.55 -10.31 -8.01
N HIS A 125 14.36 -10.16 -6.97
CA HIS A 125 13.91 -10.25 -5.59
C HIS A 125 14.23 -9.00 -4.80
N VAL A 126 13.33 -8.70 -3.89
CA VAL A 126 13.35 -7.54 -3.02
C VAL A 126 12.91 -7.97 -1.63
N VAL A 127 13.57 -7.46 -0.61
CA VAL A 127 13.11 -7.54 0.78
C VAL A 127 12.31 -6.30 1.08
N VAL A 128 11.13 -6.49 1.64
CA VAL A 128 10.32 -5.42 2.19
C VAL A 128 10.31 -5.57 3.70
N LEU A 129 10.64 -4.49 4.41
CA LEU A 129 10.61 -4.43 5.86
C LEU A 129 9.48 -3.47 6.28
N ASN A 130 8.61 -3.96 7.15
CA ASN A 130 7.62 -3.16 7.85
C ASN A 130 8.34 -2.27 8.89
N LEU A 131 8.08 -0.96 8.87
CA LEU A 131 8.72 0.04 9.74
C LEU A 131 7.87 0.47 10.94
N CYS A 132 6.94 -0.38 11.39
CA CYS A 132 6.15 -0.16 12.60
C CYS A 132 7.03 0.19 13.80
#